data_AF-B7PS68-F1
#
_entry.id   AF-B7PS68-F1
#
_cell.length_a   1.000
_cell.length_b   1.000
_cell.length_c   1.000
_cell.angle_alpha   90.00
_cell.angle_beta   90.00
_cell.angle_gamma   90.00
#
_symmetry.space_group_name_H-M   'P 1'
#
loop_
_entity.id
_entity.type
_entity.pdbx_description
1 polymer ?
#
loop_
_entity_poly.entity_id
_entity_poly.type
_entity_poly.pdbx_seq_one_letter_code
_entity_poly.pdbx_strand_id
1 'polypeptide(L)'
;MRDMRDALGALGPVDGQNPELNNLTVSMTVAQRGDILFLTSDGISDNFDPVVGNRSTPAHALTLLRMQDLLQQGLYQGDGPVRSAEELCDRMVDFATKLTAAKRRILEDPDLYSDGSQGEEARKRRHRAGPRLAMVPGKLDHASLVAYQIGGSSKRHDSYDGHDRTNRNVPAEEPSCPDNYPFETTI
;
A
#
# COMPACT_ATOMS: atom_id res chain seq x y z
N MET A 1 32.86 -0.16 -6.27
CA MET A 1 32.50 -0.98 -7.46
C MET A 1 31.39 -1.91 -6.99
N ARG A 2 30.18 -1.85 -7.58
CA ARG A 2 29.06 -2.75 -7.18
C ARG A 2 29.43 -4.18 -7.57
N ASP A 3 29.35 -5.13 -6.65
CA ASP A 3 29.53 -6.55 -6.98
C ASP A 3 28.28 -7.01 -7.74
N MET A 4 28.45 -7.44 -8.99
CA MET A 4 27.34 -7.93 -9.83
C MET A 4 26.81 -9.30 -9.38
N ARG A 5 27.46 -9.93 -8.39
CA ARG A 5 27.03 -11.19 -7.76
C ARG A 5 26.17 -10.96 -6.51
N ASP A 6 26.10 -9.72 -6.02
CA ASP A 6 25.20 -9.37 -4.93
C ASP A 6 23.81 -9.13 -5.52
N ALA A 7 22.93 -10.14 -5.38
CA ALA A 7 21.59 -10.13 -5.94
C ALA A 7 20.65 -9.10 -5.27
N LEU A 8 21.14 -8.31 -4.30
CA LEU A 8 20.32 -7.41 -3.48
C LEU A 8 19.12 -8.20 -2.91
N GLY A 9 17.93 -7.62 -2.83
CA GLY A 9 16.72 -8.32 -2.34
C GLY A 9 16.20 -9.46 -3.23
N ALA A 10 16.92 -9.86 -4.29
CA ALA A 10 16.56 -11.01 -5.11
C ALA A 10 17.21 -12.31 -4.58
N LEU A 11 16.68 -13.45 -4.99
CA LEU A 11 17.34 -14.74 -4.76
C LEU A 11 18.71 -14.75 -5.45
N GLY A 12 19.74 -15.24 -4.76
CA GLY A 12 21.08 -15.28 -5.29
C GLY A 12 21.26 -16.36 -6.38
N PRO A 13 22.42 -16.37 -7.05
CA PRO A 13 22.72 -17.36 -8.09
C PRO A 13 22.68 -18.80 -7.55
N VAL A 14 22.49 -19.76 -8.46
CA VAL A 14 22.49 -21.20 -8.18
C VAL A 14 23.81 -21.80 -8.65
N ASP A 15 24.56 -22.47 -7.76
CA ASP A 15 25.85 -23.14 -8.11
C ASP A 15 25.66 -24.51 -8.79
N GLY A 16 24.64 -24.67 -9.61
CA GLY A 16 24.26 -25.95 -10.21
C GLY A 16 23.37 -26.81 -9.31
N GLN A 17 23.55 -26.84 -7.99
CA GLN A 17 22.66 -27.57 -7.07
C GLN A 17 22.26 -26.79 -5.80
N ASN A 18 23.03 -25.79 -5.37
CA ASN A 18 22.73 -25.00 -4.19
C ASN A 18 22.23 -23.60 -4.59
N PRO A 19 20.91 -23.33 -4.53
CA PRO A 19 20.40 -21.98 -4.71
C PRO A 19 20.75 -21.10 -3.50
N GLU A 20 21.23 -19.88 -3.74
CA GLU A 20 21.45 -18.91 -2.66
C GLU A 20 20.12 -18.29 -2.21
N LEU A 21 19.56 -18.84 -1.13
CA LEU A 21 18.27 -18.46 -0.55
C LEU A 21 18.38 -17.48 0.61
N ASN A 22 19.53 -16.83 0.81
CA ASN A 22 19.77 -15.90 1.92
C ASN A 22 18.74 -14.75 1.99
N ASN A 23 18.15 -14.40 0.85
CA ASN A 23 17.13 -13.36 0.73
C ASN A 23 15.68 -13.90 0.72
N LEU A 24 15.48 -15.23 0.81
CA LEU A 24 14.15 -15.83 0.90
C LEU A 24 13.67 -15.78 2.35
N THR A 25 12.80 -14.81 2.65
CA THR A 25 12.05 -14.79 3.92
C THR A 25 10.64 -15.28 3.67
N VAL A 26 10.22 -16.34 4.36
CA VAL A 26 8.83 -16.79 4.37
C VAL A 26 8.26 -16.58 5.77
N SER A 27 7.09 -15.95 5.84
CA SER A 27 6.33 -15.81 7.08
C SER A 27 4.92 -16.35 6.87
N MET A 28 4.35 -16.94 7.91
CA MET A 28 2.99 -17.44 7.92
C MET A 28 2.28 -16.87 9.16
N THR A 29 1.06 -16.39 8.97
CA THR A 29 0.21 -15.93 10.08
C THR A 29 -1.21 -16.32 9.76
N VAL A 30 -1.88 -16.95 10.73
CA VAL A 30 -3.29 -17.31 10.61
C VAL A 30 -4.13 -16.10 10.95
N ALA A 31 -4.92 -15.64 9.99
CA ALA A 31 -5.77 -14.48 10.18
C ALA A 31 -7.13 -14.88 10.77
N GLN A 32 -7.62 -14.09 11.73
CA GLN A 32 -8.83 -14.34 12.50
C GLN A 32 -10.01 -13.51 11.99
N ARG A 33 -11.22 -13.90 12.40
CA ARG A 33 -12.43 -13.09 12.15
C ARG A 33 -12.27 -11.73 12.80
N GLY A 34 -12.48 -10.67 12.03
CA GLY A 34 -12.30 -9.28 12.46
C GLY A 34 -10.99 -8.65 11.99
N ASP A 35 -10.00 -9.45 11.58
CA ASP A 35 -8.75 -8.95 11.04
C ASP A 35 -8.96 -8.24 9.69
N ILE A 36 -8.10 -7.28 9.40
CA ILE A 36 -8.08 -6.58 8.11
C ILE A 36 -6.79 -6.94 7.38
N LEU A 37 -6.93 -7.59 6.23
CA LEU A 37 -5.84 -7.84 5.29
C LEU A 37 -5.83 -6.70 4.26
N PHE A 38 -4.68 -6.11 3.99
CA PHE A 38 -4.56 -5.14 2.91
C PHE A 38 -3.28 -5.34 2.11
N LEU A 39 -3.34 -4.95 0.85
CA LEU A 39 -2.20 -4.89 -0.06
C LEU A 39 -2.03 -3.46 -0.52
N THR A 40 -0.78 -3.02 -0.59
CA THR A 40 -0.40 -1.66 -0.91
C THR A 40 0.72 -1.66 -1.95
N SER A 41 0.69 -0.71 -2.88
CA SER A 41 1.86 -0.43 -3.70
C SER A 41 2.94 0.32 -2.91
N ASP A 42 4.15 0.31 -3.46
CA ASP A 42 5.29 1.13 -3.02
C ASP A 42 4.94 2.63 -2.94
N GLY A 43 4.18 3.14 -3.91
CA GLY A 43 3.73 4.53 -3.93
C GLY A 43 2.89 4.94 -2.73
N ILE A 44 2.20 4.01 -2.06
CA ILE A 44 1.57 4.26 -0.76
C ILE A 44 2.57 3.98 0.37
N SER A 45 3.20 2.80 0.41
CA SER A 45 4.02 2.40 1.57
C SER A 45 5.23 3.28 1.81
N ASP A 46 5.85 3.83 0.77
CA ASP A 46 7.01 4.72 0.87
C ASP A 46 6.69 6.06 1.54
N ASN A 47 5.41 6.47 1.52
CA ASN A 47 4.97 7.67 2.23
C ASN A 47 4.91 7.46 3.75
N PHE A 48 4.90 6.20 4.22
CA PHE A 48 4.86 5.84 5.64
C PHE A 48 6.23 5.49 6.22
N ASP A 49 7.27 5.38 5.39
CA ASP A 49 8.64 5.20 5.88
C ASP A 49 9.11 6.50 6.55
N PRO A 50 9.43 6.50 7.87
CA PRO A 50 9.94 7.70 8.54
C PRO A 50 11.30 8.18 7.98
N VAL A 51 11.97 7.38 7.14
CA VAL A 51 13.24 7.68 6.49
C VAL A 51 13.07 7.97 5.00
N VAL A 52 12.11 8.84 4.63
CA VAL A 52 12.20 9.62 3.37
C VAL A 52 13.36 10.66 3.43
N GLY A 53 14.48 10.30 4.07
CA GLY A 53 15.59 11.15 4.49
C GLY A 53 16.96 10.45 4.57
N ASN A 54 17.22 9.41 3.75
CA ASN A 54 18.55 8.83 3.46
C ASN A 54 19.08 7.70 4.41
N ARG A 55 18.99 6.45 3.92
CA ARG A 55 19.81 5.22 4.15
C ARG A 55 19.35 4.11 5.14
N SER A 56 19.19 2.91 4.53
CA SER A 56 19.65 1.56 4.94
C SER A 56 19.74 1.19 6.42
N THR A 57 18.60 0.98 7.05
CA THR A 57 18.37 -0.05 8.08
C THR A 57 17.30 -1.01 7.53
N PRO A 58 16.95 -2.17 8.14
CA PRO A 58 15.84 -3.01 7.67
C PRO A 58 14.51 -2.26 7.92
N ALA A 59 14.23 -1.28 7.06
CA ALA A 59 13.25 -0.21 7.21
C ALA A 59 11.80 -0.71 7.20
N HIS A 60 11.60 -1.94 6.75
CA HIS A 60 10.28 -2.54 6.65
C HIS A 60 9.61 -2.69 8.03
N ALA A 61 10.33 -3.17 9.05
CA ALA A 61 9.74 -3.38 10.38
C ALA A 61 9.31 -2.06 11.04
N LEU A 62 10.09 -0.99 10.89
CA LEU A 62 9.74 0.32 11.43
C LEU A 62 8.57 0.96 10.66
N THR A 63 8.54 0.79 9.34
CA THR A 63 7.42 1.23 8.51
C THR A 63 6.12 0.51 8.92
N LEU A 64 6.18 -0.79 9.18
CA LEU A 64 5.03 -1.57 9.67
C LEU A 64 4.57 -1.09 11.05
N LEU A 65 5.49 -0.86 11.99
CA LEU A 65 5.14 -0.31 13.31
C LEU A 65 4.50 1.07 13.18
N ARG A 66 4.99 1.93 12.28
CA ARG A 66 4.40 3.25 12.01
C ARG A 66 3.02 3.14 11.40
N MET A 67 2.82 2.27 10.42
CA MET A 67 1.50 2.01 9.87
C MET A 67 0.56 1.52 10.97
N GLN A 68 0.98 0.57 11.80
CA GLN A 68 0.17 0.07 12.91
C GLN A 68 -0.20 1.20 13.89
N ASP A 69 0.77 2.00 14.34
CA ASP A 69 0.52 3.10 15.27
C ASP A 69 -0.48 4.11 14.69
N LEU A 70 -0.30 4.52 13.43
CA LEU A 70 -1.20 5.46 12.76
C LEU A 70 -2.61 4.89 12.56
N LEU A 71 -2.73 3.58 12.33
CA LEU A 71 -4.02 2.93 12.15
C LEU A 71 -4.75 2.66 13.48
N GLN A 72 -4.01 2.49 14.58
CA GLN A 72 -4.57 2.27 15.92
C GLN A 72 -4.87 3.57 16.67
N GLN A 73 -4.00 4.57 16.55
CA GLN A 73 -4.10 5.85 17.25
C GLN A 73 -4.74 6.94 16.40
N GLY A 74 -4.82 6.73 15.07
CA GLY A 74 -5.30 7.72 14.12
C GLY A 74 -4.18 8.59 13.56
N LEU A 75 -4.51 9.32 12.48
CA LEU A 75 -3.58 10.22 11.79
C LEU A 75 -3.73 11.66 12.30
N TYR A 76 -4.95 12.03 12.69
CA TYR A 76 -5.33 13.39 13.07
C TYR A 76 -5.89 13.44 14.50
N GLN A 77 -5.89 14.65 15.06
CA GLN A 77 -6.40 14.88 16.40
C GLN A 77 -7.91 14.58 16.45
N GLY A 78 -8.31 13.59 17.25
CA GLY A 78 -9.70 13.12 17.33
C GLY A 78 -10.01 11.88 16.49
N ASP A 79 -9.06 11.40 15.68
CA ASP A 79 -9.19 10.09 15.04
C ASP A 79 -9.17 8.97 16.10
N GLY A 80 -9.94 7.92 15.84
CA GLY A 80 -9.92 6.67 16.61
C GLY A 80 -9.25 5.53 15.82
N PRO A 81 -9.15 4.33 16.40
CA PRO A 81 -8.66 3.15 15.69
C PRO A 81 -9.54 2.83 14.47
N VAL A 82 -8.91 2.40 13.38
CA VAL A 82 -9.60 1.93 12.16
C VAL A 82 -10.37 0.64 12.45
N ARG A 83 -11.63 0.58 12.01
CA ARG A 83 -12.53 -0.57 12.30
C ARG A 83 -13.03 -1.32 11.06
N SER A 84 -12.85 -0.76 9.87
CA SER A 84 -13.27 -1.37 8.61
C SER A 84 -12.20 -1.25 7.53
N ALA A 85 -12.27 -2.14 6.55
CA ALA A 85 -11.40 -2.10 5.37
C ALA A 85 -11.59 -0.82 4.55
N GLU A 86 -12.81 -0.29 4.47
CA GLU A 86 -13.12 0.96 3.78
C GLU A 86 -12.43 2.15 4.47
N GLU A 87 -12.57 2.25 5.80
CA GLU A 87 -11.94 3.30 6.59
C GLU A 87 -10.41 3.23 6.50
N LEU A 88 -9.85 2.02 6.46
CA LEU A 88 -8.42 1.81 6.23
C LEU A 88 -7.99 2.44 4.90
N CYS A 89 -8.72 2.15 3.82
CA CYS A 89 -8.41 2.67 2.50
C CYS A 89 -8.42 4.20 2.47
N ASP A 90 -9.50 4.79 2.98
CA ASP A 90 -9.68 6.24 2.98
C ASP A 90 -8.57 6.93 3.75
N ARG A 91 -8.24 6.45 4.95
CA ARG A 91 -7.20 7.05 5.79
C ARG A 91 -5.81 6.93 5.18
N MET A 92 -5.47 5.77 4.61
CA MET A 92 -4.14 5.58 4.02
C MET A 92 -3.94 6.45 2.77
N VAL A 93 -4.96 6.56 1.91
CA VAL A 93 -4.92 7.40 0.71
C VAL A 93 -4.94 8.89 1.06
N ASP A 94 -5.75 9.28 2.05
CA ASP A 94 -5.81 10.67 2.54
C ASP A 94 -4.48 11.12 3.13
N PHE A 95 -3.81 10.26 3.92
CA PHE A 95 -2.46 10.53 4.43
C PHE A 95 -1.45 10.77 3.30
N ALA A 96 -1.34 9.83 2.37
CA ALA A 96 -0.41 9.96 1.24
C ALA A 96 -0.72 11.22 0.41
N THR A 97 -2.00 11.57 0.29
CA THR A 97 -2.45 12.77 -0.41
C THR A 97 -2.06 14.06 0.30
N LYS A 98 -2.31 14.15 1.60
CA LYS A 98 -1.94 15.32 2.39
C LYS A 98 -0.42 15.48 2.52
N LEU A 99 0.32 14.37 2.67
CA LEU A 99 1.78 14.39 2.73
C LEU A 99 2.39 14.93 1.42
N THR A 100 1.82 14.54 0.28
CA THR A 100 2.33 14.95 -1.04
C THR A 100 1.74 16.26 -1.56
N ALA A 101 0.81 16.90 -0.83
CA ALA A 101 0.13 18.11 -1.26
C ALA A 101 1.09 19.27 -1.60
N ALA A 102 2.16 19.44 -0.81
CA ALA A 102 3.17 20.47 -1.08
C ALA A 102 3.93 20.22 -2.39
N LYS A 103 4.26 18.95 -2.71
CA LYS A 103 4.88 18.57 -3.99
C LYS A 103 3.95 18.86 -5.17
N ARG A 104 2.67 18.49 -5.04
CA ARG A 104 1.66 18.72 -6.08
C ARG A 104 1.50 20.21 -6.37
N ARG A 105 1.38 21.05 -5.34
CA ARG A 105 1.31 22.52 -5.50
C ARG A 105 2.51 23.10 -6.24
N ILE A 106 3.72 22.60 -5.97
CA ILE A 106 4.93 23.02 -6.70
C ILE A 106 4.84 22.58 -8.17
N LEU A 107 4.35 21.38 -8.45
CA LEU A 107 4.22 20.83 -9.81
C LEU A 107 3.04 21.38 -10.60
N GLU A 108 2.02 21.92 -9.93
CA GLU A 108 0.81 22.51 -10.52
C GLU A 108 0.96 24.02 -10.76
N ASP A 109 2.10 24.61 -10.38
CA ASP A 109 2.38 26.03 -10.56
C ASP A 109 2.28 26.42 -12.06
N PRO A 110 1.32 27.29 -12.44
CA PRO A 110 1.12 27.70 -13.84
C PRO A 110 2.37 28.33 -14.47
N ASP A 111 3.23 28.97 -13.67
CA ASP A 111 4.45 29.61 -14.16
C ASP A 111 5.46 28.60 -14.75
N LEU A 112 5.36 27.33 -14.33
CA LEU A 112 6.18 26.23 -14.88
C LEU A 112 5.78 25.82 -16.30
N TYR A 113 4.54 26.09 -16.72
CA TYR A 113 3.98 25.61 -17.99
C TYR A 113 3.50 26.72 -18.92
N SER A 114 3.69 27.99 -18.56
CA SER A 114 3.30 29.14 -19.40
C SER A 114 3.63 28.93 -20.89
N ASP A 115 2.58 29.05 -21.72
CA ASP A 115 2.49 28.61 -23.13
C ASP A 115 3.52 29.24 -24.10
N GLY A 116 4.34 30.18 -23.64
CA GLY A 116 5.28 30.92 -24.48
C GLY A 116 6.67 30.29 -24.63
N SER A 117 7.11 29.43 -23.71
CA SER A 117 8.48 28.90 -23.72
C SER A 117 8.52 27.46 -24.24
N GLN A 118 8.59 27.27 -25.55
CA GLN A 118 8.88 25.95 -26.13
C GLN A 118 10.39 25.64 -26.05
N GLY A 119 10.75 24.36 -25.93
CA GLY A 119 12.15 23.92 -25.98
C GLY A 119 12.95 24.08 -24.69
N GLU A 120 14.16 24.60 -24.79
CA GLU A 120 15.18 24.56 -23.73
C GLU A 120 14.81 25.41 -22.49
N GLU A 121 14.01 26.47 -22.67
CA GLU A 121 13.55 27.33 -21.58
C GLU A 121 12.55 26.64 -20.66
N ALA A 122 11.56 25.93 -21.19
CA ALA A 122 10.66 25.10 -20.38
C ALA A 122 11.42 24.03 -19.60
N ARG A 123 12.44 23.41 -20.21
CA ARG A 123 13.30 22.42 -19.53
C ARG A 123 14.10 23.06 -18.39
N LYS A 124 14.69 24.24 -18.60
CA LYS A 124 15.40 25.00 -17.55
C LYS A 124 14.46 25.44 -16.42
N ARG A 125 13.22 25.82 -16.72
CA ARG A 125 12.20 26.18 -15.72
C ARG A 125 11.81 24.97 -14.86
N ARG A 126 11.50 23.82 -15.47
CA ARG A 126 11.23 22.56 -14.73
C ARG A 126 12.42 22.10 -13.90
N HIS A 127 13.65 22.30 -14.39
CA HIS A 127 14.86 21.96 -13.63
C HIS A 127 15.01 22.83 -12.36
N ARG A 128 14.48 24.06 -12.32
CA ARG A 128 14.49 24.90 -11.11
C ARG A 128 13.47 24.43 -10.05
N ALA A 129 12.44 23.68 -10.45
CA ALA A 129 11.50 23.08 -9.50
C ALA A 129 12.11 21.87 -8.77
N GLY A 130 13.04 21.15 -9.40
CA GLY A 130 13.68 19.95 -8.82
C GLY A 130 14.24 20.14 -7.40
N PRO A 131 15.04 21.18 -7.13
CA PRO A 131 15.52 21.48 -5.78
C PRO A 131 14.39 21.73 -4.77
N ARG A 132 13.30 22.39 -5.18
CA ARG A 132 12.15 22.64 -4.31
C ARG A 132 11.39 21.35 -4.00
N LEU A 133 11.24 20.47 -4.99
CA LEU A 133 10.60 19.15 -4.85
C LEU A 133 11.39 18.21 -3.95
N ALA A 134 12.72 18.33 -3.92
CA ALA A 134 13.58 17.55 -3.03
C ALA A 134 13.46 17.96 -1.54
N MET A 135 13.01 19.19 -1.26
CA MET A 135 12.88 19.71 0.11
C MET A 135 11.52 19.40 0.76
N VAL A 136 10.53 18.97 -0.01
CA VAL A 136 9.20 18.62 0.52
C VAL A 136 9.06 17.11 0.68
N PRO A 137 8.33 16.63 1.70
CA PRO A 137 8.21 15.20 2.00
C PRO A 137 7.26 14.47 1.03
N GLY A 138 7.29 13.14 1.12
CA GLY A 138 6.40 12.23 0.39
C GLY A 138 6.88 11.83 -1.01
N LYS A 139 6.42 10.70 -1.52
CA LYS A 139 6.69 10.23 -2.89
C LYS A 139 5.44 10.37 -3.75
N LEU A 140 5.63 10.87 -4.98
CA LEU A 140 4.58 11.02 -5.99
C LEU A 140 4.72 9.90 -7.02
N ASP A 141 4.44 8.68 -6.59
CA ASP A 141 4.43 7.47 -7.43
C ASP A 141 3.00 6.96 -7.62
N HIS A 142 2.82 5.93 -8.46
CA HIS A 142 1.52 5.30 -8.65
C HIS A 142 1.05 4.62 -7.35
N ALA A 143 -0.05 5.13 -6.80
CA ALA A 143 -0.55 4.75 -5.49
C ALA A 143 -1.82 3.89 -5.65
N SER A 144 -1.77 2.65 -5.18
CA SER A 144 -2.89 1.72 -5.19
C SER A 144 -2.96 0.97 -3.87
N LEU A 145 -4.16 0.73 -3.37
CA LEU A 145 -4.40 0.03 -2.12
C LEU A 145 -5.73 -0.73 -2.18
N VAL A 146 -5.74 -1.94 -1.64
CA VAL A 146 -6.92 -2.78 -1.50
C VAL A 146 -6.94 -3.37 -0.10
N ALA A 147 -8.09 -3.34 0.57
CA ALA A 147 -8.28 -3.90 1.90
C ALA A 147 -9.50 -4.83 1.94
N TYR A 148 -9.41 -5.86 2.78
CA TYR A 148 -10.44 -6.88 2.97
C TYR A 148 -10.56 -7.23 4.45
N GLN A 149 -11.79 -7.21 4.96
CA GLN A 149 -12.09 -7.56 6.34
C GLN A 149 -12.52 -9.03 6.44
N ILE A 150 -11.80 -9.80 7.26
CA ILE A 150 -11.97 -11.24 7.38
C ILE A 150 -13.19 -11.55 8.23
N GLY A 151 -14.11 -12.35 7.67
CA GLY A 151 -15.34 -12.72 8.33
C GLY A 151 -16.25 -11.52 8.64
N GLY A 152 -16.12 -10.43 7.87
CA GLY A 152 -17.02 -9.28 7.94
C GLY A 152 -18.46 -9.72 7.75
N SER A 153 -19.37 -9.18 8.56
CA SER A 153 -20.80 -9.30 8.34
C SER A 153 -21.09 -8.67 6.98
N SER A 154 -21.44 -9.47 5.98
CA SER A 154 -21.87 -8.95 4.69
C SER A 154 -23.03 -8.00 4.96
N LYS A 155 -22.81 -6.69 4.84
CA LYS A 155 -23.91 -5.79 4.57
C LYS A 155 -24.37 -6.23 3.19
N ARG A 156 -25.41 -7.08 3.16
CA ARG A 156 -26.13 -7.38 1.92
C ARG A 156 -26.41 -6.03 1.28
N HIS A 157 -25.75 -5.78 0.17
CA HIS A 157 -25.97 -4.60 -0.62
C HIS A 157 -27.30 -4.83 -1.33
N ASP A 158 -28.41 -4.70 -0.59
CA ASP A 158 -29.75 -4.67 -1.14
C ASP A 158 -29.93 -3.33 -1.84
N SER A 159 -29.41 -3.23 -3.05
CA SER A 159 -29.85 -2.25 -4.04
C SER A 159 -29.65 -2.85 -5.43
N TYR A 160 -30.63 -3.64 -5.83
CA TYR A 160 -31.00 -3.79 -7.23
C TYR A 160 -31.57 -2.46 -7.73
N ASP A 161 -30.97 -1.86 -8.76
CA ASP A 161 -31.75 -1.18 -9.79
C ASP A 161 -31.32 -1.74 -11.15
N GLY A 162 -32.05 -2.77 -11.55
CA GLY A 162 -31.89 -3.48 -12.81
C GLY A 162 -33.22 -4.13 -13.11
N HIS A 163 -34.11 -3.38 -13.73
CA HIS A 163 -35.28 -3.92 -14.38
C HIS A 163 -34.87 -5.04 -15.36
N ASP A 164 -35.00 -6.31 -14.96
CA ASP A 164 -35.56 -7.34 -15.83
C ASP A 164 -36.08 -8.55 -15.05
N ARG A 165 -37.02 -9.22 -15.68
CA ARG A 165 -38.06 -10.08 -15.13
C ARG A 165 -37.60 -11.49 -14.76
N THR A 166 -38.43 -12.11 -13.91
CA THR A 166 -38.66 -13.57 -13.74
C THR A 166 -37.86 -14.34 -12.68
N ASN A 167 -38.41 -14.30 -11.45
CA ASN A 167 -38.88 -15.46 -10.68
C ASN A 167 -38.18 -16.83 -10.89
N ARG A 168 -37.35 -17.24 -9.92
CA ARG A 168 -37.26 -18.65 -9.45
C ARG A 168 -36.83 -18.68 -7.97
N ASN A 169 -37.79 -19.01 -7.11
CA ASN A 169 -37.57 -19.39 -5.72
C ASN A 169 -36.75 -20.69 -5.64
N VAL A 170 -35.62 -20.65 -4.93
CA VAL A 170 -34.97 -21.85 -4.36
C VAL A 170 -34.43 -21.45 -2.98
N PRO A 171 -34.78 -22.14 -1.87
CA PRO A 171 -34.20 -21.86 -0.56
C PRO A 171 -32.77 -22.44 -0.53
N ALA A 172 -31.78 -21.59 -0.29
CA ALA A 172 -30.41 -22.03 -0.04
C ALA A 172 -30.30 -22.50 1.42
N GLU A 173 -30.09 -23.79 1.63
CA GLU A 173 -29.60 -24.34 2.90
C GLU A 173 -28.19 -23.79 3.17
N GLU A 174 -27.94 -23.33 4.40
CA GLU A 174 -26.62 -22.86 4.83
C GLU A 174 -25.65 -24.05 4.93
N PRO A 175 -24.47 -24.02 4.28
CA PRO A 175 -23.45 -25.01 4.56
C PRO A 175 -22.75 -24.66 5.87
N SER A 176 -22.94 -25.50 6.89
CA SER A 176 -22.14 -25.52 8.10
C SER A 176 -20.66 -25.74 7.75
N CYS A 177 -19.78 -24.83 8.17
CA CYS A 177 -18.33 -25.07 8.11
C CYS A 177 -17.98 -26.29 8.96
N PRO A 178 -17.31 -27.32 8.42
CA PRO A 178 -16.77 -28.40 9.23
C PRO A 178 -15.55 -27.87 9.99
N ASP A 179 -15.65 -27.88 11.32
CA ASP A 179 -14.50 -27.70 12.20
C ASP A 179 -13.52 -28.86 12.03
N ASN A 180 -12.23 -28.50 12.05
CA ASN A 180 -11.09 -29.36 12.37
C ASN A 180 -10.51 -30.22 11.23
N TYR A 181 -9.55 -29.65 10.49
CA TYR A 181 -8.51 -30.44 9.82
C TYR A 181 -7.23 -30.42 10.68
N PRO A 182 -6.72 -31.59 11.14
CA PRO A 182 -5.41 -31.66 11.74
C PRO A 182 -4.38 -31.63 10.59
N PHE A 183 -3.67 -30.53 10.44
CA PHE A 183 -2.51 -30.49 9.55
C PHE A 183 -1.26 -30.77 10.38
N GLU A 184 -0.76 -32.00 10.30
CA GLU A 184 0.60 -32.35 10.68
C GLU A 184 1.57 -31.65 9.73
N THR A 185 2.34 -30.71 10.25
CA THR A 185 3.52 -30.15 9.59
C THR A 185 4.69 -31.09 9.84
N THR A 186 5.13 -31.81 8.81
CA THR A 186 6.46 -32.42 8.79
C THR A 186 7.34 -31.55 7.88
N ILE A 187 8.42 -31.01 8.48
CA ILE A 187 9.60 -30.49 7.75
C ILE A 187 10.51 -31.67 7.46
#